data_AF-A0A959SAV4-F1
#
_entry.id   AF-A0A959SAV4-F1
#
_cell.length_a   1.000
_cell.length_b   1.000
_cell.length_c   1.000
_cell.angle_alpha   90.00
_cell.angle_beta   90.00
_cell.angle_gamma   90.00
#
_symmetry.space_group_name_H-M   'P 1'
#
loop_
_entity.id
_entity.type
_entity.pdbx_description
1 polymer ?
#
loop_
_entity_poly.entity_id
_entity_poly.type
_entity_poly.pdbx_seq_one_letter_code
_entity_poly.pdbx_strand_id
1 'polypeptide(L)'
;HDATTNPVVGVFIRRDADGTGTFSASGVQLLWNYGALGITYADIAEVRVYAIEMVYVNAGAFQLGTGGAETNAFHKSTTTEPFPITSENTLSVSVNQNALWADGEIVTGTLSAAFPKGFAASYMMKYEMSQQQYVDFLNSLTRPQQVAHVGTDLSIGTSTVNEPYVMSVTAALSGRNSIRCDATIDPNGSITFYCDANGNGISGEADDGQWVACGNLTLSDVAAYLDWSGLRFMTELEYEKACRGPLPPLPNEFPWRAPSVTGGPFTLDNAFTTSEGIATGYSTTVGNAMYGSSSIGASPVRVGAFAAHPSNTGRISSGAGYYGVMELAGNMYELTISAGNTTGQAYTGTHGDGELTEAGAHDAVSWPAFTDADQMGLRGGAYTTQAADLGRLRVSDRALGATANLVTRISGFGGRGVRTAP
;
A
#
# COMPACT_ATOMS: atom_id res chain seq x y z
N HIS A 1 -17.21 -12.05 -15.08
CA HIS A 1 -18.05 -11.06 -14.37
C HIS A 1 -18.72 -11.78 -13.23
N ASP A 2 -18.12 -11.73 -12.05
CA ASP A 2 -18.64 -12.39 -10.85
C ASP A 2 -18.99 -11.29 -9.84
N ALA A 3 -20.26 -10.86 -9.83
CA ALA A 3 -20.73 -9.80 -8.95
C ALA A 3 -20.70 -10.20 -7.45
N THR A 4 -20.45 -11.48 -7.15
CA THR A 4 -20.38 -12.01 -5.78
C THR A 4 -18.97 -11.93 -5.18
N THR A 5 -17.92 -11.89 -5.99
CA THR A 5 -16.52 -11.79 -5.52
C THR A 5 -15.73 -10.60 -6.12
N ASN A 6 -16.29 -9.95 -7.14
CA ASN A 6 -15.76 -8.76 -7.79
C ASN A 6 -16.93 -7.82 -8.16
N PRO A 7 -17.25 -6.84 -7.30
CA PRO A 7 -18.43 -5.96 -7.41
C PRO A 7 -18.38 -4.96 -8.58
N VAL A 8 -17.39 -5.09 -9.47
CA VAL A 8 -17.28 -4.31 -10.72
C VAL A 8 -17.04 -2.82 -10.46
N VAL A 9 -16.42 -2.50 -9.33
CA VAL A 9 -15.92 -1.16 -9.04
C VAL A 9 -14.70 -0.91 -9.92
N GLY A 10 -14.87 -0.13 -11.00
CA GLY A 10 -13.80 0.23 -11.93
C GLY A 10 -13.44 -0.84 -12.99
N VAL A 11 -12.52 -0.47 -13.87
CA VAL A 11 -12.06 -1.27 -15.02
C VAL A 11 -10.55 -1.18 -15.19
N PHE A 12 -9.95 -2.20 -15.79
CA PHE A 12 -8.54 -2.17 -16.21
C PHE A 12 -8.42 -1.76 -17.67
N ILE A 13 -7.64 -0.73 -17.94
CA ILE A 13 -7.25 -0.32 -19.29
C ILE A 13 -5.76 -0.63 -19.45
N ARG A 14 -5.42 -1.40 -20.49
CA ARG A 14 -4.03 -1.79 -20.78
C ARG A 14 -3.78 -1.82 -22.28
N ARG A 15 -2.51 -1.82 -22.66
CA ARG A 15 -2.09 -2.12 -24.04
C ARG A 15 -2.49 -3.55 -24.42
N ASP A 16 -2.79 -3.75 -25.70
CA ASP A 16 -3.07 -5.05 -26.31
C ASP A 16 -1.79 -5.85 -26.63
N ALA A 17 -0.64 -5.19 -26.67
CA ALA A 17 0.69 -5.77 -26.83
C ALA A 17 1.72 -5.12 -25.89
N ASP A 18 2.85 -5.81 -25.69
CA ASP A 18 3.97 -5.30 -24.91
C ASP A 18 4.48 -3.97 -25.48
N GLY A 19 4.76 -3.01 -24.59
CA GLY A 19 5.25 -1.69 -24.98
C GLY A 19 5.73 -0.88 -23.79
N THR A 20 6.48 0.18 -24.07
CA THR A 20 7.09 1.06 -23.06
C THR A 20 6.69 2.53 -23.29
N GLY A 21 6.92 3.37 -22.30
CA GLY A 21 6.62 4.80 -22.34
C GLY A 21 5.16 5.15 -22.01
N THR A 22 4.80 6.40 -22.25
CA THR A 22 3.47 6.95 -21.94
C THR A 22 2.37 6.17 -22.67
N PHE A 23 1.37 5.74 -21.91
CA PHE A 23 0.15 5.12 -22.45
C PHE A 23 -0.92 6.18 -22.61
N SER A 24 -1.46 6.31 -23.82
CA SER A 24 -2.57 7.22 -24.11
C SER A 24 -3.68 6.45 -24.82
N ALA A 25 -4.90 6.54 -24.29
CA ALA A 25 -6.11 6.03 -24.92
C ALA A 25 -7.14 7.16 -24.98
N SER A 26 -7.63 7.49 -26.17
CA SER A 26 -8.63 8.54 -26.40
C SER A 26 -9.97 7.93 -26.82
N GLY A 27 -11.06 8.60 -26.45
CA GLY A 27 -12.42 8.14 -26.79
C GLY A 27 -12.83 6.85 -26.09
N VAL A 28 -12.21 6.51 -24.95
CA VAL A 28 -12.62 5.35 -24.14
C VAL A 28 -14.03 5.59 -23.60
N GLN A 29 -14.92 4.64 -23.85
CA GLN A 29 -16.28 4.65 -23.32
C GLN A 29 -16.44 3.48 -22.36
N LEU A 30 -16.95 3.76 -21.17
CA LEU A 30 -17.21 2.76 -20.14
C LEU A 30 -18.72 2.71 -19.86
N LEU A 31 -19.24 1.50 -19.71
CA LEU A 31 -20.63 1.28 -19.33
C LEU A 31 -20.67 0.98 -17.83
N TRP A 32 -21.35 1.82 -17.06
CA TRP A 32 -21.57 1.60 -15.63
C TRP A 32 -22.99 1.10 -15.38
N ASN A 33 -23.11 -0.10 -14.80
CA ASN A 33 -24.38 -0.67 -14.40
C ASN A 33 -24.76 -0.20 -12.98
N TYR A 34 -24.96 1.11 -12.81
CA TYR A 34 -25.28 1.73 -11.52
C TYR A 34 -26.55 1.17 -10.87
N GLY A 35 -27.50 0.65 -11.66
CA GLY A 35 -28.70 -0.01 -11.13
C GLY A 35 -28.42 -1.29 -10.34
N ALA A 36 -27.28 -1.95 -10.56
CA ALA A 36 -26.85 -3.08 -9.73
C ALA A 36 -26.43 -2.66 -8.31
N LEU A 37 -26.11 -1.37 -8.11
CA LEU A 37 -25.79 -0.76 -6.82
C LEU A 37 -27.02 -0.10 -6.17
N GLY A 38 -28.22 -0.29 -6.73
CA GLY A 38 -29.44 0.36 -6.23
C GLY A 38 -29.53 1.87 -6.51
N ILE A 39 -28.57 2.42 -7.26
CA ILE A 39 -28.55 3.82 -7.66
C ILE A 39 -29.55 4.04 -8.80
N THR A 40 -30.32 5.12 -8.76
CA THR A 40 -31.16 5.56 -9.87
C THR A 40 -30.49 6.69 -10.64
N TYR A 41 -30.91 6.91 -11.89
CA TYR A 41 -30.36 8.02 -12.69
C TYR A 41 -30.57 9.39 -12.02
N ALA A 42 -31.64 9.56 -11.25
CA ALA A 42 -31.93 10.79 -10.54
C ALA A 42 -31.01 11.05 -9.35
N ASP A 43 -30.37 10.02 -8.81
CA ASP A 43 -29.42 10.12 -7.68
C ASP A 43 -28.03 10.59 -8.15
N ILE A 44 -27.74 10.49 -9.44
CA ILE A 44 -26.43 10.80 -10.02
C ILE A 44 -26.33 12.32 -10.28
N ALA A 45 -25.69 13.02 -9.34
CA ALA A 45 -25.35 14.44 -9.52
C ALA A 45 -24.01 14.65 -10.25
N GLU A 46 -23.02 13.79 -9.97
CA GLU A 46 -21.66 13.90 -10.48
C GLU A 46 -21.06 12.49 -10.68
N VAL A 47 -20.18 12.34 -11.68
CA VAL A 47 -19.37 11.14 -11.86
C VAL A 47 -17.90 11.57 -11.91
N ARG A 48 -17.09 11.02 -10.99
CA ARG A 48 -15.64 11.21 -10.95
C ARG A 48 -14.93 9.92 -11.32
N VAL A 49 -13.80 10.03 -11.99
CA VAL A 49 -12.98 8.87 -12.40
C VAL A 49 -11.57 9.04 -11.86
N TYR A 50 -11.15 8.07 -11.06
CA TYR A 50 -9.82 8.02 -10.47
C TYR A 50 -8.98 6.95 -11.15
N ALA A 51 -7.73 7.28 -11.43
CA ALA A 51 -6.79 6.36 -12.06
C ALA A 51 -5.75 5.88 -11.05
N ILE A 52 -5.56 4.56 -10.99
CA ILE A 52 -4.54 3.92 -10.19
C ILE A 52 -3.64 3.13 -11.14
N GLU A 53 -2.33 3.41 -11.14
CA GLU A 53 -1.39 2.62 -11.93
C GLU A 53 -1.18 1.25 -11.26
N MET A 54 -1.44 0.18 -12.00
CA MET A 54 -1.41 -1.19 -11.49
C MET A 54 -0.40 -2.03 -12.29
N VAL A 55 0.26 -2.96 -11.61
CA VAL A 55 1.19 -3.95 -12.17
C VAL A 55 0.50 -5.31 -12.17
N TYR A 56 0.54 -6.01 -13.31
CA TYR A 56 0.08 -7.40 -13.40
C TYR A 56 1.13 -8.36 -12.84
N VAL A 57 0.80 -9.03 -11.75
CA VAL A 57 1.56 -10.13 -11.15
C VAL A 57 0.98 -11.44 -11.69
N ASN A 58 1.71 -12.12 -12.58
CA ASN A 58 1.17 -13.29 -13.27
C ASN A 58 1.00 -14.50 -12.34
N ALA A 59 0.07 -15.39 -12.72
CA ALA A 59 -0.10 -16.67 -12.05
C ALA A 59 1.16 -17.53 -12.19
N GLY A 60 1.42 -18.35 -11.17
CA GLY A 60 2.54 -19.28 -11.18
C GLY A 60 3.16 -19.52 -9.81
N ALA A 61 3.92 -20.62 -9.73
CA ALA A 61 4.60 -21.04 -8.53
C ALA A 61 5.76 -20.11 -8.15
N PHE A 62 6.02 -20.01 -6.86
CA PHE A 62 7.13 -19.25 -6.28
C PHE A 62 7.51 -19.84 -4.92
N GLN A 63 8.50 -19.25 -4.25
CA GLN A 63 8.96 -19.70 -2.94
C GLN A 63 8.86 -18.58 -1.91
N LEU A 64 8.39 -18.92 -0.72
CA LEU A 64 8.36 -18.09 0.48
C LEU A 64 9.58 -18.34 1.33
N GLY A 65 10.13 -17.28 1.92
CA GLY A 65 11.38 -17.37 2.66
C GLY A 65 12.61 -17.54 1.76
N THR A 66 13.78 -17.50 2.39
CA THR A 66 15.07 -17.57 1.69
C THR A 66 16.07 -18.54 2.32
N GLY A 67 15.81 -19.00 3.55
CA GLY A 67 16.78 -19.73 4.36
C GLY A 67 17.96 -18.88 4.86
N GLY A 68 17.86 -17.55 4.75
CA GLY A 68 18.85 -16.60 5.26
C GLY A 68 18.66 -16.24 6.74
N ALA A 69 19.14 -15.05 7.13
CA ALA A 69 19.09 -14.55 8.51
C ALA A 69 17.92 -13.58 8.74
N GLU A 70 16.96 -13.52 7.82
CA GLU A 70 15.72 -12.78 7.96
C GLU A 70 14.91 -13.27 9.17
N THR A 71 14.40 -12.34 9.97
CA THR A 71 13.68 -12.65 11.22
C THR A 71 12.34 -13.30 10.89
N ASN A 72 12.00 -14.42 11.53
CA ASN A 72 10.68 -15.08 11.40
C ASN A 72 10.26 -15.40 9.95
N ALA A 73 11.24 -15.57 9.04
CA ALA A 73 10.98 -15.92 7.66
C ALA A 73 10.21 -17.23 7.54
N PHE A 74 9.36 -17.33 6.51
CA PHE A 74 8.66 -18.57 6.22
C PHE A 74 9.64 -19.68 5.83
N HIS A 75 9.31 -20.90 6.23
CA HIS A 75 10.08 -22.08 5.89
C HIS A 75 9.19 -23.33 5.86
N LYS A 76 9.79 -24.43 5.43
CA LYS A 76 9.12 -25.73 5.35
C LYS A 76 9.25 -26.49 6.65
N SER A 77 8.13 -26.66 7.36
CA SER A 77 8.03 -27.51 8.55
C SER A 77 9.02 -27.09 9.64
N THR A 78 10.07 -27.86 9.90
CA THR A 78 11.11 -27.54 10.90
C THR A 78 12.49 -27.35 10.25
N THR A 79 12.54 -27.06 8.95
CA THR A 79 13.79 -26.83 8.22
C THR A 79 14.03 -25.33 8.00
N THR A 80 15.15 -24.97 7.39
CA THR A 80 15.40 -23.61 6.88
C THR A 80 15.10 -23.48 5.39
N GLU A 81 14.49 -24.51 4.78
CA GLU A 81 14.23 -24.53 3.35
C GLU A 81 13.04 -23.61 3.01
N PRO A 82 13.15 -22.78 1.96
CA PRO A 82 12.03 -22.00 1.46
C PRO A 82 10.79 -22.85 1.19
N PHE A 83 9.61 -22.30 1.50
CA PHE A 83 8.35 -22.99 1.31
C PHE A 83 7.80 -22.78 -0.11
N PRO A 84 7.54 -23.84 -0.91
CA PRO A 84 7.02 -23.69 -2.26
C PRO A 84 5.50 -23.44 -2.26
N ILE A 85 5.06 -22.38 -2.92
CA ILE A 85 3.65 -22.16 -3.26
C ILE A 85 3.44 -22.63 -4.70
N THR A 86 2.62 -23.67 -4.89
CA THR A 86 2.40 -24.33 -6.18
C THR A 86 0.95 -24.34 -6.65
N SER A 87 0.02 -23.87 -5.82
CA SER A 87 -1.41 -23.76 -6.15
C SER A 87 -2.13 -22.86 -5.14
N GLU A 88 -3.40 -22.55 -5.41
CA GLU A 88 -4.30 -21.97 -4.41
C GLU A 88 -4.96 -23.02 -3.50
N ASN A 89 -4.58 -24.30 -3.55
CA ASN A 89 -5.20 -25.32 -2.69
C ASN A 89 -4.92 -25.10 -1.21
N THR A 90 -5.81 -25.61 -0.35
CA THR A 90 -5.69 -25.55 1.10
C THR A 90 -4.29 -25.93 1.59
N LEU A 91 -3.74 -25.12 2.49
CA LEU A 91 -2.38 -25.24 3.00
C LEU A 91 -2.38 -25.35 4.53
N SER A 92 -1.69 -26.35 5.07
CA SER A 92 -1.51 -26.49 6.52
C SER A 92 -0.45 -25.51 7.03
N VAL A 93 -0.75 -24.81 8.13
CA VAL A 93 0.20 -23.99 8.88
C VAL A 93 0.55 -24.73 10.16
N SER A 94 1.69 -25.42 10.18
CA SER A 94 2.09 -26.26 11.30
C SER A 94 3.55 -26.70 11.17
N VAL A 95 4.10 -27.30 12.22
CA VAL A 95 5.42 -27.95 12.18
C VAL A 95 5.44 -29.30 11.44
N ASN A 96 4.29 -29.83 10.99
CA ASN A 96 4.22 -31.13 10.33
C ASN A 96 4.95 -31.15 8.97
N GLN A 97 5.32 -32.35 8.51
CA GLN A 97 6.04 -32.52 7.25
C GLN A 97 5.27 -31.87 6.08
N ASN A 98 5.98 -31.09 5.26
CA ASN A 98 5.45 -30.36 4.10
C ASN A 98 4.44 -29.23 4.42
N ALA A 99 4.31 -28.81 5.68
CA ALA A 99 3.50 -27.65 6.04
C ALA A 99 4.30 -26.33 6.00
N LEU A 100 3.58 -25.21 5.89
CA LEU A 100 4.14 -23.87 6.02
C LEU A 100 4.39 -23.58 7.51
N TRP A 101 5.55 -23.03 7.83
CA TRP A 101 5.89 -22.61 9.19
C TRP A 101 6.78 -21.36 9.22
N ALA A 102 7.01 -20.82 10.41
CA ALA A 102 7.96 -19.76 10.74
C ALA A 102 8.35 -19.87 12.22
N ASP A 103 9.47 -19.28 12.62
CA ASP A 103 9.95 -19.39 14.01
C ASP A 103 9.25 -18.43 14.99
N GLY A 104 8.52 -17.45 14.45
CA GLY A 104 7.75 -16.46 15.20
C GLY A 104 6.70 -15.79 14.32
N GLU A 105 5.84 -14.96 14.94
CA GLU A 105 4.72 -14.31 14.25
C GLU A 105 3.87 -15.32 13.44
N ILE A 106 3.61 -16.49 14.03
CA ILE A 106 2.83 -17.57 13.42
C ILE A 106 2.06 -18.38 14.44
N VAL A 107 0.87 -18.84 14.06
CA VAL A 107 0.05 -19.79 14.84
C VAL A 107 -0.33 -20.98 13.98
N THR A 108 -0.55 -22.13 14.61
CA THR A 108 -1.04 -23.31 13.92
C THR A 108 -2.43 -23.07 13.34
N GLY A 109 -2.66 -23.54 12.11
CA GLY A 109 -3.95 -23.45 11.48
C GLY A 109 -3.92 -23.90 10.04
N THR A 110 -4.77 -23.31 9.20
CA THR A 110 -4.94 -23.71 7.80
C THR A 110 -5.31 -22.50 6.98
N LEU A 111 -4.59 -22.27 5.88
CA LEU A 111 -4.99 -21.32 4.86
C LEU A 111 -5.94 -22.03 3.90
N SER A 112 -7.16 -21.53 3.79
CA SER A 112 -8.16 -22.11 2.91
C SER A 112 -7.77 -21.97 1.43
N ALA A 113 -8.53 -22.62 0.55
CA ALA A 113 -8.35 -22.41 -0.88
C ALA A 113 -8.65 -20.97 -1.34
N ALA A 114 -9.50 -20.25 -0.60
CA ALA A 114 -9.87 -18.86 -0.89
C ALA A 114 -8.83 -17.85 -0.38
N PHE A 115 -8.04 -18.18 0.64
CA PHE A 115 -6.96 -17.30 1.10
C PHE A 115 -5.96 -17.07 -0.04
N PRO A 116 -5.70 -15.81 -0.49
CA PRO A 116 -4.78 -15.56 -1.60
C PRO A 116 -3.34 -15.92 -1.22
N LYS A 117 -2.82 -17.02 -1.75
CA LYS A 117 -1.42 -17.46 -1.53
C LYS A 117 -0.48 -16.85 -2.55
N GLY A 118 -1.01 -16.09 -3.51
CA GLY A 118 -0.26 -15.47 -4.59
C GLY A 118 0.05 -16.41 -5.74
N PHE A 119 -0.46 -17.65 -5.76
CA PHE A 119 -0.32 -18.50 -6.94
C PHE A 119 -1.18 -17.97 -8.10
N ALA A 120 -2.41 -17.56 -7.82
CA ALA A 120 -3.28 -16.90 -8.79
C ALA A 120 -2.69 -15.55 -9.24
N ALA A 121 -3.12 -15.09 -10.41
CA ALA A 121 -2.71 -13.79 -10.91
C ALA A 121 -3.46 -12.66 -10.18
N SER A 122 -2.79 -11.53 -10.00
CA SER A 122 -3.38 -10.32 -9.42
C SER A 122 -2.81 -9.07 -10.07
N TYR A 123 -3.50 -7.96 -9.88
CA TYR A 123 -3.02 -6.62 -10.14
C TYR A 123 -2.66 -5.98 -8.81
N MET A 124 -1.45 -5.44 -8.69
CA MET A 124 -0.99 -4.73 -7.50
C MET A 124 -0.81 -3.26 -7.84
N MET A 125 -1.20 -2.33 -6.96
CA MET A 125 -0.83 -0.92 -7.13
C MET A 125 0.67 -0.84 -7.35
N LYS A 126 1.11 -0.16 -8.43
CA LYS A 126 2.53 -0.07 -8.77
C LYS A 126 3.32 0.65 -7.69
N TYR A 127 2.70 1.66 -7.12
CA TYR A 127 3.24 2.56 -6.10
C TYR A 127 2.45 2.41 -4.81
N GLU A 128 3.07 2.85 -3.71
CA GLU A 128 2.33 3.14 -2.49
C GLU A 128 1.25 4.20 -2.78
N MET A 129 0.21 4.28 -1.95
CA MET A 129 -0.80 5.31 -2.06
C MET A 129 -0.17 6.70 -1.96
N SER A 130 -0.43 7.58 -2.94
CA SER A 130 0.03 8.97 -2.86
C SER A 130 -0.93 9.85 -2.05
N GLN A 131 -0.45 11.00 -1.59
CA GLN A 131 -1.29 11.96 -0.87
C GLN A 131 -2.49 12.42 -1.68
N GLN A 132 -2.33 12.65 -3.00
CA GLN A 132 -3.45 13.04 -3.85
C GLN A 132 -4.51 11.94 -3.97
N GLN A 133 -4.11 10.66 -4.04
CA GLN A 133 -5.08 9.57 -4.05
C GLN A 133 -5.91 9.55 -2.76
N TYR A 134 -5.29 9.85 -1.62
CA TYR A 134 -6.00 9.94 -0.35
C TYR A 134 -6.89 11.20 -0.26
N VAL A 135 -6.45 12.34 -0.80
CA VAL A 135 -7.27 13.56 -0.93
C VAL A 135 -8.52 13.29 -1.79
N ASP A 136 -8.34 12.60 -2.91
CA ASP A 136 -9.43 12.22 -3.82
C ASP A 136 -10.47 11.33 -3.12
N PHE A 137 -10.00 10.40 -2.29
CA PHE A 137 -10.84 9.60 -1.39
C PHE A 137 -11.59 10.50 -0.41
N LEU A 138 -10.90 11.31 0.40
CA LEU A 138 -11.53 12.19 1.40
C LEU A 138 -12.57 13.14 0.81
N ASN A 139 -12.33 13.66 -0.40
CA ASN A 139 -13.24 14.56 -1.11
C ASN A 139 -14.43 13.86 -1.78
N SER A 140 -14.51 12.53 -1.68
CA SER A 140 -15.64 11.71 -2.10
C SER A 140 -16.54 11.30 -0.92
N LEU A 141 -16.13 11.65 0.31
CA LEU A 141 -16.80 11.23 1.53
C LEU A 141 -17.77 12.28 2.07
N THR A 142 -18.79 11.79 2.77
CA THR A 142 -19.66 12.65 3.59
C THR A 142 -18.91 13.16 4.82
N ARG A 143 -19.45 14.22 5.44
CA ARG A 143 -18.83 14.85 6.61
C ARG A 143 -18.53 13.87 7.78
N PRO A 144 -19.45 12.97 8.19
CA PRO A 144 -19.15 11.96 9.22
C PRO A 144 -18.06 10.96 8.81
N GLN A 145 -17.98 10.60 7.53
CA GLN A 145 -16.96 9.69 7.03
C GLN A 145 -15.58 10.38 7.00
N GLN A 146 -15.51 11.66 6.59
CA GLN A 146 -14.26 12.43 6.57
C GLN A 146 -13.59 12.50 7.94
N VAL A 147 -14.37 12.72 9.01
CA VAL A 147 -13.82 12.85 10.37
C VAL A 147 -13.22 11.55 10.90
N ALA A 148 -13.70 10.40 10.43
CA ALA A 148 -13.13 9.10 10.77
C ALA A 148 -11.75 8.88 10.11
N HIS A 149 -11.43 9.65 9.07
CA HIS A 149 -10.28 9.44 8.20
C HIS A 149 -9.22 10.53 8.23
N VAL A 150 -9.28 11.41 9.23
CA VAL A 150 -8.25 12.39 9.55
C VAL A 150 -7.85 12.33 11.03
N GLY A 151 -6.79 13.02 11.42
CA GLY A 151 -6.34 13.11 12.81
C GLY A 151 -6.82 14.37 13.53
N THR A 152 -6.93 15.49 12.82
CA THR A 152 -7.48 16.73 13.36
C THR A 152 -8.96 16.57 13.68
N ASP A 153 -9.40 17.06 14.85
CA ASP A 153 -10.82 17.08 15.19
C ASP A 153 -11.55 18.04 14.27
N LEU A 154 -12.36 17.45 13.39
CA LEU A 154 -13.22 18.16 12.48
C LEU A 154 -14.68 17.74 12.73
N SER A 155 -15.10 17.42 13.95
CA SER A 155 -16.48 17.04 14.25
C SER A 155 -17.53 18.07 13.76
N ILE A 156 -18.77 17.61 13.54
CA ILE A 156 -19.92 18.50 13.19
C ILE A 156 -20.04 19.62 14.24
N GLY A 157 -20.19 20.85 13.77
CA GLY A 157 -20.18 22.07 14.57
C GLY A 157 -18.83 22.79 14.59
N THR A 158 -17.74 22.14 14.17
CA THR A 158 -16.42 22.76 14.06
C THR A 158 -16.34 23.70 12.86
N SER A 159 -16.07 24.99 13.10
CA SER A 159 -15.90 26.00 12.05
C SER A 159 -14.49 26.61 12.00
N THR A 160 -13.65 26.34 12.99
CA THR A 160 -12.28 26.87 13.09
C THR A 160 -11.32 25.74 13.37
N VAL A 161 -10.26 25.66 12.57
CA VAL A 161 -9.28 24.56 12.60
C VAL A 161 -7.90 25.14 12.92
N ASN A 162 -7.33 24.75 14.08
CA ASN A 162 -6.01 25.21 14.51
C ASN A 162 -4.86 24.37 13.89
N GLU A 163 -5.14 23.09 13.63
CA GLU A 163 -4.22 22.13 13.03
C GLU A 163 -4.69 21.74 11.62
N PRO A 164 -4.57 22.65 10.62
CA PRO A 164 -5.11 22.42 9.30
C PRO A 164 -4.37 21.31 8.54
N TYR A 165 -3.17 20.89 8.94
CA TYR A 165 -2.52 19.70 8.38
C TYR A 165 -3.10 18.45 9.04
N VAL A 166 -4.15 17.93 8.42
CA VAL A 166 -5.15 17.10 9.11
C VAL A 166 -4.67 15.70 9.45
N MET A 167 -3.62 15.23 8.79
CA MET A 167 -3.07 13.89 9.01
C MET A 167 -1.97 13.89 10.09
N SER A 168 -1.20 14.96 10.18
CA SER A 168 -0.14 15.14 11.18
C SER A 168 -0.62 15.85 12.45
N VAL A 169 -1.81 16.46 12.44
CA VAL A 169 -2.39 17.22 13.55
C VAL A 169 -1.46 18.37 13.94
N THR A 170 -1.05 19.17 12.95
CA THR A 170 -0.12 20.28 13.13
C THR A 170 -0.58 21.58 12.46
N ALA A 171 -0.10 22.70 12.99
CA ALA A 171 -0.32 24.03 12.41
C ALA A 171 0.52 24.30 11.15
N ALA A 172 1.63 23.59 10.98
CA ALA A 172 2.55 23.70 9.86
C ALA A 172 2.90 22.31 9.30
N LEU A 173 3.41 22.27 8.07
CA LEU A 173 3.84 21.04 7.40
C LEU A 173 4.80 20.25 8.30
N SER A 174 4.50 18.96 8.49
CA SER A 174 5.32 18.05 9.27
C SER A 174 5.43 16.69 8.58
N GLY A 175 6.62 16.10 8.59
CA GLY A 175 6.87 14.77 8.02
C GLY A 175 6.52 14.65 6.53
N ARG A 176 6.53 15.77 5.79
CA ARG A 176 6.15 15.88 4.36
C ARG A 176 4.72 15.40 4.06
N ASN A 177 3.84 15.31 5.06
CA ASN A 177 2.42 15.12 4.83
C ASN A 177 1.74 16.48 4.71
N SER A 178 1.36 16.85 3.49
CA SER A 178 0.81 18.15 3.10
C SER A 178 -0.71 18.16 2.97
N ILE A 179 -1.40 17.07 3.35
CA ILE A 179 -2.86 17.02 3.30
C ILE A 179 -3.43 18.00 4.32
N ARG A 180 -4.19 18.97 3.80
CA ARG A 180 -4.66 20.14 4.52
C ARG A 180 -6.13 20.44 4.23
N CYS A 181 -6.80 21.09 5.18
CA CYS A 181 -8.06 21.81 4.95
C CYS A 181 -7.90 23.30 5.28
N ASP A 182 -8.91 24.09 4.94
CA ASP A 182 -8.95 25.50 5.34
C ASP A 182 -9.03 25.68 6.86
N ALA A 183 -8.46 26.79 7.36
CA ALA A 183 -8.54 27.15 8.78
C ALA A 183 -9.96 27.56 9.22
N THR A 184 -10.83 27.85 8.25
CA THR A 184 -12.26 28.11 8.46
C THR A 184 -13.05 27.24 7.50
N ILE A 185 -14.00 26.48 8.04
CA ILE A 185 -14.76 25.46 7.30
C ILE A 185 -16.26 25.61 7.57
N ASP A 186 -17.08 25.02 6.72
CA ASP A 186 -18.51 24.86 7.01
C ASP A 186 -18.68 23.95 8.24
N PRO A 187 -19.44 24.36 9.27
CA PRO A 187 -19.63 23.54 10.47
C PRO A 187 -20.37 22.23 10.22
N ASN A 188 -21.14 22.10 9.13
CA ASN A 188 -21.98 20.93 8.86
C ASN A 188 -21.74 20.29 7.49
N GLY A 189 -21.23 21.05 6.52
CA GLY A 189 -20.92 20.56 5.18
C GLY A 189 -19.68 19.66 5.11
N SER A 190 -19.54 18.92 4.02
CA SER A 190 -18.29 18.22 3.69
C SER A 190 -17.14 19.22 3.56
N ILE A 191 -15.95 18.83 4.01
CA ILE A 191 -14.73 19.61 3.89
C ILE A 191 -14.05 19.33 2.56
N THR A 192 -13.49 20.37 1.94
CA THR A 192 -12.52 20.22 0.86
C THR A 192 -11.13 20.03 1.44
N PHE A 193 -10.49 18.92 1.11
CA PHE A 193 -9.09 18.65 1.40
C PHE A 193 -8.23 18.88 0.16
N TYR A 194 -6.98 19.30 0.37
CA TYR A 194 -6.00 19.53 -0.68
C TYR A 194 -4.59 19.32 -0.16
N CYS A 195 -3.62 19.15 -1.05
CA CYS A 195 -2.21 19.21 -0.68
C CYS A 195 -1.75 20.68 -0.65
N ASP A 196 -0.97 21.07 0.35
CA ASP A 196 -0.38 22.41 0.53
C ASP A 196 0.98 22.28 1.23
N ALA A 197 2.06 22.03 0.47
CA ALA A 197 3.39 21.82 1.06
C ALA A 197 4.10 23.15 1.33
N ASN A 198 3.79 24.20 0.56
CA ASN A 198 4.39 25.50 0.76
C ASN A 198 3.71 26.32 1.87
N GLY A 199 2.52 25.90 2.32
CA GLY A 199 1.78 26.46 3.45
C GLY A 199 1.12 27.80 3.17
N ASN A 200 0.88 28.13 1.89
CA ASN A 200 0.34 29.42 1.49
C ASN A 200 -1.21 29.45 1.46
N GLY A 201 -1.87 28.32 1.65
CA GLY A 201 -3.32 28.20 1.61
C GLY A 201 -3.96 28.23 0.22
N ILE A 202 -3.17 28.02 -0.82
CA ILE A 202 -3.63 27.80 -2.17
C ILE A 202 -3.72 26.28 -2.38
N SER A 203 -4.84 25.83 -2.91
CA SER A 203 -5.12 24.40 -3.05
C SER A 203 -4.35 23.79 -4.22
N GLY A 204 -3.47 22.84 -3.92
CA GLY A 204 -3.03 21.82 -4.87
C GLY A 204 -2.14 22.33 -5.99
N GLU A 205 -1.22 23.24 -5.68
CA GLU A 205 -0.21 23.75 -6.61
C GLU A 205 0.76 22.64 -7.04
N ALA A 206 1.48 22.85 -8.14
CA ALA A 206 2.30 21.81 -8.75
C ALA A 206 3.44 21.28 -7.85
N ASP A 207 3.79 22.02 -6.80
CA ASP A 207 4.83 21.76 -5.80
C ASP A 207 4.26 21.52 -4.39
N ASP A 208 3.00 21.11 -4.27
CA ASP A 208 2.36 20.86 -2.98
C ASP A 208 2.41 19.41 -2.50
N GLY A 209 3.10 18.52 -3.21
CA GLY A 209 3.40 17.18 -2.69
C GLY A 209 2.32 16.13 -2.95
N GLN A 210 1.47 16.34 -3.95
CA GLN A 210 0.43 15.39 -4.39
C GLN A 210 0.96 13.96 -4.59
N TRP A 211 2.22 13.84 -4.99
CA TRP A 211 2.86 12.59 -5.40
C TRP A 211 3.72 11.95 -4.31
N VAL A 212 3.89 12.60 -3.15
CA VAL A 212 4.56 12.01 -1.98
C VAL A 212 3.71 10.84 -1.47
N ALA A 213 4.36 9.78 -0.98
CA ALA A 213 3.65 8.67 -0.38
C ALA A 213 2.84 9.14 0.85
N CYS A 214 1.59 8.68 0.96
CA CYS A 214 0.70 9.08 2.03
C CYS A 214 1.02 8.30 3.31
N GLY A 215 1.62 8.98 4.28
CA GLY A 215 1.84 8.48 5.64
C GLY A 215 0.82 8.97 6.65
N ASN A 216 1.04 8.60 7.92
CA ASN A 216 0.10 8.86 9.03
C ASN A 216 -1.27 8.20 8.82
N LEU A 217 -1.30 7.08 8.10
CA LEU A 217 -2.51 6.28 7.92
C LEU A 217 -2.68 5.30 9.08
N THR A 218 -3.93 5.11 9.49
CA THR A 218 -4.36 4.00 10.35
C THR A 218 -4.77 2.81 9.49
N LEU A 219 -4.94 1.66 10.12
CA LEU A 219 -5.50 0.49 9.47
C LEU A 219 -6.92 0.75 8.93
N SER A 220 -7.75 1.46 9.70
CA SER A 220 -9.11 1.81 9.27
C SER A 220 -9.12 2.72 8.05
N ASP A 221 -8.16 3.65 7.92
CA ASP A 221 -8.02 4.50 6.73
C ASP A 221 -7.70 3.68 5.49
N VAL A 222 -6.75 2.75 5.60
CA VAL A 222 -6.34 1.90 4.47
C VAL A 222 -7.48 0.94 4.10
N ALA A 223 -8.18 0.37 5.09
CA ALA A 223 -9.34 -0.48 4.83
C ALA A 223 -10.44 0.28 4.07
N ALA A 224 -10.84 1.46 4.55
CA ALA A 224 -11.87 2.25 3.89
C ALA A 224 -11.47 2.69 2.48
N TYR A 225 -10.20 3.08 2.27
CA TYR A 225 -9.71 3.41 0.93
C TYR A 225 -9.75 2.19 -0.01
N LEU A 226 -9.31 1.02 0.47
CA LEU A 226 -9.33 -0.19 -0.34
C LEU A 226 -10.76 -0.66 -0.65
N ASP A 227 -11.68 -0.44 0.28
CA ASP A 227 -13.10 -0.71 0.06
C ASP A 227 -13.67 0.18 -1.06
N TRP A 228 -13.55 1.50 -0.86
CA TRP A 228 -13.97 2.54 -1.79
C TRP A 228 -13.38 2.37 -3.21
N SER A 229 -12.11 1.95 -3.30
CA SER A 229 -11.43 1.76 -4.59
C SER A 229 -11.70 0.39 -5.25
N GLY A 230 -12.47 -0.49 -4.60
CA GLY A 230 -12.72 -1.84 -5.10
C GLY A 230 -11.48 -2.73 -5.14
N LEU A 231 -10.51 -2.43 -4.26
CA LEU A 231 -9.28 -3.19 -4.08
C LEU A 231 -9.40 -4.05 -2.81
N ARG A 232 -8.32 -4.74 -2.47
CA ARG A 232 -8.22 -5.51 -1.23
C ARG A 232 -6.83 -5.43 -0.66
N PHE A 233 -6.69 -5.78 0.61
CA PHE A 233 -5.38 -6.02 1.19
C PHE A 233 -4.68 -7.18 0.46
N MET A 234 -3.38 -7.00 0.23
CA MET A 234 -2.53 -8.11 -0.16
C MET A 234 -2.19 -8.98 1.04
N THR A 235 -1.95 -10.27 0.81
CA THR A 235 -1.36 -11.13 1.83
C THR A 235 0.15 -10.93 1.87
N GLU A 236 0.80 -11.25 2.99
CA GLU A 236 2.26 -11.21 3.06
C GLU A 236 2.93 -12.21 2.08
N LEU A 237 2.20 -13.24 1.65
CA LEU A 237 2.62 -14.17 0.60
C LEU A 237 2.63 -13.49 -0.79
N GLU A 238 1.60 -12.72 -1.11
CA GLU A 238 1.54 -11.93 -2.35
C GLU A 238 2.62 -10.86 -2.39
N TYR A 239 2.93 -10.23 -1.25
CA TYR A 239 4.04 -9.28 -1.12
C TYR A 239 5.39 -9.94 -1.45
N GLU A 240 5.68 -11.13 -0.89
CA GLU A 240 6.93 -11.84 -1.21
C GLU A 240 7.01 -12.22 -2.69
N LYS A 241 5.88 -12.62 -3.29
CA LYS A 241 5.83 -12.87 -4.74
C LYS A 241 6.10 -11.59 -5.52
N ALA A 242 5.50 -10.46 -5.17
CA ALA A 242 5.70 -9.20 -5.86
C ALA A 242 7.18 -8.76 -5.86
N CYS A 243 7.86 -9.00 -4.74
CA CYS A 243 9.29 -8.80 -4.62
C CYS A 243 10.08 -9.75 -5.54
N ARG A 244 9.89 -11.06 -5.42
CA ARG A 244 10.82 -12.08 -5.95
C ARG A 244 10.46 -12.61 -7.32
N GLY A 245 9.17 -12.73 -7.62
CA GLY A 245 8.66 -13.46 -8.77
C GLY A 245 8.93 -14.97 -8.67
N PRO A 246 9.02 -15.69 -9.81
CA PRO A 246 9.27 -17.13 -9.84
C PRO A 246 10.75 -17.51 -9.64
N LEU A 247 11.61 -16.53 -9.34
CA LEU A 247 13.04 -16.75 -9.22
C LEU A 247 13.37 -17.52 -7.93
N PRO A 248 14.44 -18.34 -7.93
CA PRO A 248 14.91 -18.98 -6.71
C PRO A 248 15.24 -17.94 -5.63
N PRO A 249 14.90 -18.20 -4.35
CA PRO A 249 15.24 -17.32 -3.24
C PRO A 249 16.74 -17.10 -3.12
N LEU A 250 17.11 -15.88 -2.77
CA LEU A 250 18.48 -15.52 -2.41
C LEU A 250 18.49 -15.12 -0.92
N PRO A 251 19.31 -15.76 -0.07
CA PRO A 251 19.41 -15.40 1.34
C PRO A 251 19.67 -13.91 1.54
N ASN A 252 18.91 -13.28 2.45
CA ASN A 252 19.00 -11.87 2.81
C ASN A 252 18.68 -10.88 1.69
N GLU A 253 17.93 -11.29 0.67
CA GLU A 253 17.65 -10.43 -0.47
C GLU A 253 16.66 -9.31 -0.14
N PHE A 254 16.90 -8.17 -0.77
CA PHE A 254 15.97 -7.06 -0.90
C PHE A 254 15.11 -7.23 -2.18
N PRO A 255 14.04 -6.44 -2.38
CA PRO A 255 13.11 -6.61 -3.50
C PRO A 255 13.75 -6.62 -4.89
N TRP A 256 14.93 -6.03 -5.06
CA TRP A 256 15.68 -6.04 -6.31
C TRP A 256 16.61 -7.25 -6.53
N ARG A 257 16.48 -8.30 -5.71
CA ARG A 257 17.25 -9.56 -5.81
C ARG A 257 18.77 -9.36 -5.64
N ALA A 258 19.14 -8.60 -4.62
CA ALA A 258 20.52 -8.51 -4.15
C ALA A 258 20.52 -8.43 -2.62
N PRO A 259 21.61 -8.80 -1.93
CA PRO A 259 21.70 -8.78 -0.47
C PRO A 259 22.23 -7.45 0.08
N SER A 260 22.25 -6.39 -0.75
CA SER A 260 22.79 -5.07 -0.38
C SER A 260 21.89 -3.93 -0.82
N VAL A 261 21.92 -2.87 -0.01
CA VAL A 261 21.19 -1.61 -0.19
C VAL A 261 22.14 -0.44 0.07
N THR A 262 21.98 0.64 -0.67
CA THR A 262 22.76 1.86 -0.53
C THR A 262 22.31 2.67 0.68
N GLY A 263 23.26 3.16 1.49
CA GLY A 263 22.97 3.88 2.73
C GLY A 263 22.82 5.40 2.62
N GLY A 264 22.85 5.97 1.41
CA GLY A 264 22.80 7.42 1.21
C GLY A 264 24.05 8.18 1.72
N PRO A 265 23.94 9.47 2.10
CA PRO A 265 22.69 10.21 2.22
C PRO A 265 22.10 10.60 0.85
N PHE A 266 20.78 10.48 0.72
CA PHE A 266 20.04 10.95 -0.45
C PHE A 266 19.69 12.44 -0.34
N THR A 267 19.65 13.12 -1.49
CA THR A 267 19.06 14.46 -1.64
C THR A 267 18.00 14.43 -2.74
N LEU A 268 17.12 15.42 -2.77
CA LEU A 268 16.05 15.54 -3.77
C LEU A 268 16.33 16.64 -4.79
N ASP A 269 15.88 16.41 -6.02
CA ASP A 269 15.64 17.43 -7.02
C ASP A 269 14.12 17.63 -7.16
N ASN A 270 13.71 18.88 -7.43
CA ASN A 270 12.31 19.26 -7.68
C ASN A 270 11.34 18.79 -6.58
N ALA A 271 11.71 19.03 -5.32
CA ALA A 271 10.95 18.53 -4.18
C ALA A 271 9.46 18.94 -4.25
N PHE A 272 8.57 18.04 -3.85
CA PHE A 272 7.11 18.14 -3.85
C PHE A 272 6.45 18.28 -5.22
N THR A 273 7.20 18.22 -6.31
CA THR A 273 6.64 18.28 -7.67
C THR A 273 6.32 16.91 -8.28
N THR A 274 5.61 16.92 -9.43
CA THR A 274 5.44 15.74 -10.30
C THR A 274 6.76 15.11 -10.74
N SER A 275 7.85 15.89 -10.76
CA SER A 275 9.19 15.47 -11.18
C SER A 275 10.16 15.31 -10.02
N GLU A 276 9.66 15.21 -8.78
CA GLU A 276 10.52 14.88 -7.66
C GLU A 276 11.26 13.56 -7.89
N GLY A 277 12.57 13.58 -7.68
CA GLY A 277 13.44 12.43 -7.79
C GLY A 277 14.67 12.58 -6.91
N ILE A 278 15.44 11.49 -6.80
CA ILE A 278 16.68 11.48 -6.02
C ILE A 278 17.81 12.12 -6.84
N ALA A 279 18.41 13.18 -6.30
CA ALA A 279 19.48 13.93 -6.96
C ALA A 279 20.87 13.32 -6.73
N THR A 280 21.19 12.95 -5.49
CA THR A 280 22.50 12.40 -5.10
C THR A 280 22.37 11.24 -4.11
N GLY A 281 23.45 10.50 -3.89
CA GLY A 281 23.50 9.41 -2.91
C GLY A 281 22.93 8.07 -3.39
N TYR A 282 22.28 8.04 -4.55
CA TYR A 282 21.80 6.81 -5.18
C TYR A 282 22.97 5.98 -5.75
N SER A 283 22.72 4.69 -5.97
CA SER A 283 23.64 3.78 -6.66
C SER A 283 23.01 3.19 -7.92
N THR A 284 23.83 2.99 -8.95
CA THR A 284 23.40 2.31 -10.18
C THR A 284 23.67 0.80 -10.14
N THR A 285 24.39 0.32 -9.13
CA THR A 285 24.86 -1.08 -9.02
C THR A 285 24.46 -1.76 -7.72
N VAL A 286 24.03 -0.99 -6.73
CA VAL A 286 23.49 -1.43 -5.44
C VAL A 286 22.07 -0.88 -5.35
N GLY A 287 21.15 -1.62 -4.74
CA GLY A 287 19.76 -1.18 -4.75
C GLY A 287 19.49 0.00 -3.84
N ASN A 288 18.46 0.76 -4.18
CA ASN A 288 18.10 1.99 -3.52
C ASN A 288 16.75 1.84 -2.81
N ALA A 289 16.68 2.38 -1.59
CA ALA A 289 15.48 2.43 -0.78
C ALA A 289 15.58 3.63 0.16
N MET A 290 14.46 4.28 0.47
CA MET A 290 14.42 5.35 1.47
C MET A 290 14.32 4.74 2.87
N TYR A 291 15.40 4.78 3.65
CA TYR A 291 15.44 4.30 5.04
C TYR A 291 16.44 5.09 5.89
N GLY A 292 16.41 4.86 7.20
CA GLY A 292 17.52 5.21 8.09
C GLY A 292 17.48 6.60 8.73
N SER A 293 16.42 7.41 8.58
CA SER A 293 16.30 8.79 9.10
C SER A 293 17.44 9.79 8.77
N SER A 294 18.55 9.33 8.20
CA SER A 294 19.79 10.07 7.90
C SER A 294 19.85 10.60 6.48
N SER A 295 18.82 10.35 5.67
CA SER A 295 18.68 10.88 4.32
C SER A 295 17.29 11.47 4.11
N ILE A 296 17.24 12.71 3.63
CA ILE A 296 16.04 13.55 3.43
C ILE A 296 15.15 13.68 4.69
N GLY A 297 15.63 14.45 5.68
CA GLY A 297 14.81 14.97 6.78
C GLY A 297 13.97 13.94 7.56
N ALA A 298 14.33 12.65 7.51
CA ALA A 298 13.53 11.54 7.99
C ALA A 298 12.06 11.63 7.55
N SER A 299 11.80 11.61 6.24
CA SER A 299 10.44 11.76 5.70
C SER A 299 10.26 10.95 4.41
N PRO A 300 9.00 10.62 4.01
CA PRO A 300 8.74 9.91 2.77
C PRO A 300 8.99 10.82 1.56
N VAL A 301 9.22 10.18 0.42
CA VAL A 301 9.43 10.85 -0.87
C VAL A 301 8.29 10.52 -1.84
N ARG A 302 8.31 11.17 -3.01
CA ARG A 302 7.46 10.85 -4.14
C ARG A 302 7.52 9.36 -4.47
N VAL A 303 6.35 8.77 -4.67
CA VAL A 303 6.27 7.39 -5.16
C VAL A 303 6.92 7.28 -6.54
N GLY A 304 7.75 6.26 -6.75
CA GLY A 304 8.58 6.15 -7.94
C GLY A 304 9.81 7.08 -7.98
N ALA A 305 10.19 7.75 -6.89
CA ALA A 305 11.29 8.72 -6.88
C ALA A 305 12.63 8.14 -7.38
N PHE A 306 12.94 6.88 -7.07
CA PHE A 306 14.16 6.25 -7.54
C PHE A 306 14.13 5.92 -9.02
N ALA A 307 12.99 5.45 -9.56
CA ALA A 307 12.83 5.21 -11.00
C ALA A 307 12.72 6.50 -11.83
N ALA A 308 12.38 7.63 -11.22
CA ALA A 308 12.33 8.91 -11.90
C ALA A 308 13.73 9.41 -12.29
N HIS A 309 14.79 8.93 -11.63
CA HIS A 309 16.15 9.32 -11.97
C HIS A 309 16.63 8.62 -13.26
N PRO A 310 17.11 9.36 -14.27
CA PRO A 310 17.40 8.80 -15.60
C PRO A 310 18.49 7.72 -15.63
N SER A 311 19.40 7.71 -14.65
CA SER A 311 20.43 6.66 -14.52
C SER A 311 19.90 5.34 -13.90
N ASN A 312 18.67 5.32 -13.38
CA ASN A 312 18.10 4.18 -12.67
C ASN A 312 17.15 3.38 -13.56
N THR A 313 17.70 2.73 -14.60
CA THR A 313 16.92 2.07 -15.66
C THR A 313 16.63 0.58 -15.42
N GLY A 314 17.12 -0.01 -14.33
CA GLY A 314 16.99 -1.44 -14.06
C GLY A 314 16.43 -1.73 -12.67
N ARG A 315 16.00 -2.97 -12.43
CA ARG A 315 15.40 -3.41 -11.16
C ARG A 315 16.23 -3.03 -9.92
N ILE A 316 17.55 -3.23 -9.98
CA ILE A 316 18.48 -2.86 -8.89
C ILE A 316 18.51 -1.36 -8.66
N SER A 317 18.88 -0.59 -9.68
CA SER A 317 19.06 0.85 -9.53
C SER A 317 17.75 1.60 -9.24
N SER A 318 16.60 1.10 -9.69
CA SER A 318 15.28 1.66 -9.37
C SER A 318 14.71 1.18 -8.03
N GLY A 319 15.30 0.16 -7.39
CA GLY A 319 14.75 -0.42 -6.16
C GLY A 319 13.47 -1.24 -6.35
N ALA A 320 13.17 -1.66 -7.59
CA ALA A 320 11.91 -2.31 -7.92
C ALA A 320 11.86 -3.80 -7.53
N GLY A 321 10.65 -4.33 -7.32
CA GLY A 321 10.35 -5.75 -7.32
C GLY A 321 10.46 -6.39 -8.71
N TYR A 322 10.32 -7.72 -8.77
CA TYR A 322 10.44 -8.47 -10.03
C TYR A 322 9.48 -7.99 -11.13
N TYR A 323 8.25 -7.66 -10.76
CA TYR A 323 7.21 -7.21 -11.70
C TYR A 323 7.25 -5.71 -11.98
N GLY A 324 8.20 -4.96 -11.40
CA GLY A 324 8.25 -3.50 -11.53
C GLY A 324 7.33 -2.77 -10.55
N VAL A 325 6.90 -3.43 -9.49
CA VAL A 325 6.29 -2.77 -8.32
C VAL A 325 7.39 -2.00 -7.59
N MET A 326 7.13 -0.75 -7.31
CA MET A 326 8.11 0.21 -6.83
C MET A 326 7.97 0.39 -5.31
N GLU A 327 9.08 0.73 -4.65
CA GLU A 327 9.14 1.02 -3.20
C GLU A 327 8.66 -0.12 -2.29
N LEU A 328 8.81 -1.39 -2.71
CA LEU A 328 8.58 -2.53 -1.82
C LEU A 328 9.58 -2.60 -0.65
N ALA A 329 10.64 -1.78 -0.64
CA ALA A 329 11.52 -1.63 0.51
C ALA A 329 11.81 -0.16 0.80
N GLY A 330 11.70 0.21 2.08
CA GLY A 330 11.81 1.59 2.53
C GLY A 330 10.56 2.40 2.18
N ASN A 331 10.70 3.73 2.19
CA ASN A 331 9.61 4.70 2.08
C ASN A 331 8.51 4.46 3.13
N MET A 332 7.49 3.63 2.89
CA MET A 332 6.43 3.33 3.84
C MET A 332 6.34 1.84 4.16
N TYR A 333 5.99 1.51 5.40
CA TYR A 333 5.56 0.16 5.73
C TYR A 333 4.26 -0.15 5.00
N GLU A 334 4.17 -1.37 4.47
CA GLU A 334 2.98 -1.86 3.81
C GLU A 334 2.19 -2.81 4.72
N LEU A 335 0.90 -2.52 4.89
CA LEU A 335 -0.04 -3.35 5.63
C LEU A 335 -0.43 -4.58 4.79
N THR A 336 -0.27 -5.77 5.39
CA THR A 336 -0.58 -7.06 4.76
C THR A 336 -1.38 -7.96 5.67
N ILE A 337 -2.25 -8.77 5.06
CA ILE A 337 -2.92 -9.85 5.79
C ILE A 337 -1.86 -10.87 6.20
N SER A 338 -1.75 -11.07 7.51
CA SER A 338 -0.83 -12.03 8.12
C SER A 338 -1.37 -13.45 7.98
N ALA A 339 -0.54 -14.38 7.50
CA ALA A 339 -0.81 -15.81 7.65
C ALA A 339 -0.50 -16.29 9.08
N GLY A 340 0.03 -15.40 9.92
CA GLY A 340 0.56 -15.68 11.24
C GLY A 340 -0.42 -15.63 12.40
N ASN A 341 -1.67 -15.20 12.18
CA ASN A 341 -2.69 -15.14 13.22
C ASN A 341 -4.05 -15.65 12.73
N THR A 342 -4.92 -16.05 13.65
CA THR A 342 -6.22 -16.67 13.34
C THR A 342 -7.11 -15.76 12.48
N THR A 343 -7.11 -14.46 12.76
CA THR A 343 -7.92 -13.48 12.02
C THR A 343 -7.50 -13.40 10.56
N GLY A 344 -6.20 -13.28 10.29
CA GLY A 344 -5.67 -13.25 8.94
C GLY A 344 -5.81 -14.59 8.21
N GLN A 345 -5.66 -15.73 8.89
CA GLN A 345 -5.90 -17.06 8.30
C GLN A 345 -7.36 -17.26 7.84
N ALA A 346 -8.32 -16.51 8.39
CA ALA A 346 -9.73 -16.54 7.98
C ALA A 346 -10.03 -15.69 6.74
N TYR A 347 -9.10 -14.87 6.27
CA TYR A 347 -9.27 -14.01 5.11
C TYR A 347 -9.48 -14.81 3.82
N THR A 348 -10.40 -14.33 2.98
CA THR A 348 -10.79 -15.04 1.73
C THR A 348 -10.49 -14.26 0.46
N GLY A 349 -9.82 -13.11 0.55
CA GLY A 349 -9.44 -12.34 -0.63
C GLY A 349 -10.59 -11.67 -1.37
N THR A 350 -11.71 -11.42 -0.70
CA THR A 350 -12.80 -10.58 -1.19
C THR A 350 -12.32 -9.16 -1.43
N HIS A 351 -12.93 -8.48 -2.40
CA HIS A 351 -12.64 -7.09 -2.71
C HIS A 351 -13.61 -6.16 -2.02
N GLY A 352 -13.16 -4.92 -1.84
CA GLY A 352 -14.04 -3.80 -1.59
C GLY A 352 -15.15 -3.69 -2.62
N ASP A 353 -16.29 -3.18 -2.20
CA ASP A 353 -17.48 -3.00 -3.03
C ASP A 353 -17.78 -1.55 -3.41
N GLY A 354 -16.92 -0.63 -2.95
CA GLY A 354 -17.02 0.77 -3.28
C GLY A 354 -17.94 1.55 -2.35
N GLU A 355 -18.61 0.88 -1.41
CA GLU A 355 -19.46 1.48 -0.41
C GLU A 355 -18.73 1.58 0.94
N LEU A 356 -19.16 2.51 1.77
CA LEU A 356 -18.71 2.64 3.15
C LEU A 356 -19.93 2.83 4.03
N THR A 357 -19.82 2.39 5.28
CA THR A 357 -20.83 2.68 6.29
C THR A 357 -21.02 4.20 6.50
N GLU A 358 -22.11 4.60 7.14
CA GLU A 358 -22.35 6.01 7.51
C GLU A 358 -21.22 6.59 8.39
N ALA A 359 -20.50 5.72 9.13
CA ALA A 359 -19.37 6.10 9.97
C ALA A 359 -18.01 6.09 9.22
N GLY A 360 -17.98 5.73 7.94
CA GLY A 360 -16.76 5.67 7.12
C GLY A 360 -15.99 4.35 7.21
N ALA A 361 -16.42 3.41 8.04
CA ALA A 361 -15.80 2.08 8.06
C ALA A 361 -16.12 1.30 6.78
N HIS A 362 -15.17 0.47 6.36
CA HIS A 362 -15.36 -0.56 5.35
C HIS A 362 -16.49 -1.52 5.78
N ASP A 363 -17.16 -2.16 4.82
CA ASP A 363 -18.15 -3.21 5.05
C ASP A 363 -17.81 -4.52 4.31
N ALA A 364 -16.68 -4.54 3.60
CA ALA A 364 -16.16 -5.70 2.90
C ALA A 364 -16.21 -7.00 3.73
N VAL A 365 -16.94 -7.99 3.18
CA VAL A 365 -17.17 -9.29 3.82
C VAL A 365 -15.85 -10.03 4.05
N SER A 366 -15.70 -10.67 5.21
CA SER A 366 -14.53 -11.49 5.62
C SER A 366 -13.21 -10.74 5.80
N TRP A 367 -13.21 -9.42 5.68
CA TRP A 367 -12.09 -8.63 6.15
C TRP A 367 -12.08 -8.67 7.68
N PRO A 368 -10.90 -8.67 8.32
CA PRO A 368 -10.80 -8.45 9.75
C PRO A 368 -11.59 -7.21 10.17
N ALA A 369 -12.12 -7.18 11.40
CA ALA A 369 -12.86 -6.01 11.89
C ALA A 369 -11.97 -4.77 12.10
N PHE A 370 -10.64 -4.96 12.00
CA PHE A 370 -9.60 -3.93 12.05
C PHE A 370 -9.67 -3.04 13.30
N THR A 371 -9.99 -3.66 14.44
CA THR A 371 -9.93 -3.09 15.78
C THR A 371 -8.51 -3.15 16.36
N ASP A 372 -8.26 -2.54 17.52
CA ASP A 372 -6.96 -2.56 18.22
C ASP A 372 -6.38 -3.97 18.44
N ALA A 373 -7.27 -4.97 18.55
CA ALA A 373 -6.91 -6.37 18.76
C ALA A 373 -6.47 -7.08 17.46
N ASP A 374 -6.82 -6.54 16.29
CA ASP A 374 -6.51 -7.14 15.01
C ASP A 374 -5.05 -6.88 14.63
N GLN A 375 -4.37 -7.95 14.26
CA GLN A 375 -2.95 -7.94 13.95
C GLN A 375 -2.71 -8.07 12.45
N MET A 376 -1.90 -7.17 11.89
CA MET A 376 -1.48 -7.24 10.49
C MET A 376 0.03 -7.39 10.35
N GLY A 377 0.46 -7.91 9.20
CA GLY A 377 1.87 -7.91 8.85
C GLY A 377 2.28 -6.54 8.34
N LEU A 378 3.38 -6.00 8.86
CA LEU A 378 4.08 -4.86 8.25
C LEU A 378 5.27 -5.37 7.45
N ARG A 379 5.32 -5.01 6.17
CA ARG A 379 6.38 -5.45 5.23
C ARG A 379 7.21 -4.26 4.74
N GLY A 380 8.41 -4.54 4.25
CA GLY A 380 9.23 -3.60 3.46
C GLY A 380 10.05 -2.58 4.23
N GLY A 381 9.78 -2.36 5.52
CA GLY A 381 10.42 -1.25 6.22
C GLY A 381 9.81 0.10 5.80
N ALA A 382 10.41 1.18 6.28
CA ALA A 382 9.99 2.55 5.98
C ALA A 382 11.18 3.51 6.08
N TYR A 383 10.98 4.78 5.72
CA TYR A 383 11.97 5.84 5.88
C TYR A 383 12.45 6.01 7.34
N THR A 384 11.60 5.62 8.31
CA THR A 384 11.90 5.61 9.75
C THR A 384 12.72 4.40 10.22
N THR A 385 12.88 3.38 9.36
CA THR A 385 13.60 2.15 9.72
C THR A 385 15.07 2.43 9.89
N GLN A 386 15.57 2.26 11.11
CA GLN A 386 16.94 2.58 11.48
C GLN A 386 17.93 1.58 10.88
N ALA A 387 19.19 1.99 10.74
CA ALA A 387 20.24 1.12 10.19
C ALA A 387 20.46 -0.17 11.02
N ALA A 388 20.20 -0.13 12.33
CA ALA A 388 20.25 -1.30 13.20
C ALA A 388 19.15 -2.34 12.88
N ASP A 389 18.06 -1.90 12.26
CA ASP A 389 16.89 -2.70 11.91
C ASP A 389 16.80 -2.96 10.39
N LEU A 390 17.92 -2.87 9.67
CA LEU A 390 17.97 -2.97 8.20
C LEU A 390 17.36 -4.28 7.66
N GLY A 391 17.32 -5.33 8.48
CA GLY A 391 16.65 -6.59 8.17
C GLY A 391 15.20 -6.42 7.73
N ARG A 392 14.46 -5.42 8.26
CA ARG A 392 13.05 -5.18 7.97
C ARG A 392 12.75 -4.83 6.50
N LEU A 393 13.76 -4.39 5.75
CA LEU A 393 13.66 -4.10 4.31
C LEU A 393 13.81 -5.35 3.43
N ARG A 394 14.22 -6.49 4.00
CA ARG A 394 14.43 -7.73 3.24
C ARG A 394 13.10 -8.40 2.94
N VAL A 395 13.05 -9.09 1.80
CA VAL A 395 11.80 -9.67 1.26
C VAL A 395 11.09 -10.56 2.26
N SER A 396 11.86 -11.40 2.96
CA SER A 396 11.30 -12.45 3.84
C SER A 396 11.41 -12.15 5.33
N ASP A 397 11.92 -10.98 5.74
CA ASP A 397 11.94 -10.61 7.16
C ASP A 397 10.54 -10.31 7.63
N ARG A 398 10.04 -11.02 8.64
CA ARG A 398 8.71 -10.92 9.24
C ARG A 398 8.80 -10.56 10.73
N ALA A 399 9.76 -9.72 11.12
CA ALA A 399 9.86 -9.25 12.52
C ALA A 399 8.57 -8.57 13.02
N LEU A 400 7.76 -8.03 12.09
CA LEU A 400 6.48 -7.35 12.34
C LEU A 400 5.30 -8.10 11.67
N GLY A 401 5.35 -9.44 11.68
CA GLY A 401 4.38 -10.30 11.00
C GLY A 401 2.97 -10.31 11.60
N ALA A 402 2.78 -9.95 12.88
CA ALA A 402 1.48 -9.82 13.52
C ALA A 402 1.45 -8.60 14.47
N THR A 403 1.54 -7.40 13.89
CA THR A 403 1.58 -6.12 14.62
C THR A 403 0.18 -5.66 15.04
N ALA A 404 -0.01 -5.34 16.32
CA ALA A 404 -1.25 -4.78 16.89
C ALA A 404 -1.22 -3.24 16.97
N ASN A 405 -2.30 -2.62 17.48
CA ASN A 405 -2.43 -1.18 17.73
C ASN A 405 -2.22 -0.29 16.49
N LEU A 406 -2.69 -0.75 15.34
CA LEU A 406 -2.58 -0.04 14.06
C LEU A 406 -3.65 1.04 13.87
N VAL A 407 -4.39 1.38 14.93
CA VAL A 407 -5.39 2.47 14.97
C VAL A 407 -4.79 3.85 15.26
N THR A 408 -3.51 3.90 15.62
CA THR A 408 -2.81 5.17 15.84
C THR A 408 -2.12 5.59 14.55
N ARG A 409 -2.27 6.86 14.17
CA ARG A 409 -1.58 7.44 13.00
C ARG A 409 -0.07 7.43 13.22
N ILE A 410 0.64 6.62 12.45
CA ILE A 410 2.10 6.50 12.50
C ILE A 410 2.69 6.95 11.16
N SER A 411 3.68 7.82 11.22
CA SER A 411 4.20 8.54 10.06
C SER A 411 4.84 7.64 9.00
N GLY A 412 5.39 6.48 9.41
CA GLY A 412 5.93 5.47 8.50
C GLY A 412 4.93 4.45 7.97
N PHE A 413 3.63 4.57 8.25
CA PHE A 413 2.60 3.62 7.79
C PHE A 413 1.84 4.19 6.59
N GLY A 414 1.88 3.46 5.48
CA GLY A 414 1.18 3.78 4.25
C GLY A 414 0.17 2.70 3.87
N GLY A 415 -0.23 2.69 2.60
CA GLY A 415 -1.18 1.71 2.07
C GLY A 415 -0.86 1.29 0.65
N ARG A 416 -1.12 0.02 0.35
CA ARG A 416 -1.06 -0.55 -1.01
C ARG A 416 -2.16 -1.60 -1.16
N GLY A 417 -2.89 -1.51 -2.26
CA GLY A 417 -3.97 -2.44 -2.62
C GLY A 417 -3.59 -3.40 -3.73
N VAL A 418 -4.31 -4.51 -3.78
CA VAL A 418 -4.30 -5.46 -4.89
C VAL A 418 -5.72 -5.78 -5.35
N ARG A 419 -5.83 -6.41 -6.51
CA ARG A 419 -7.07 -6.96 -7.05
C ARG A 419 -6.80 -8.27 -7.76
N THR A 420 -7.57 -9.30 -7.48
CA THR A 420 -7.44 -10.59 -8.16
C THR A 420 -7.72 -10.43 -9.65
N ALA A 421 -6.86 -11.00 -10.50
CA ALA A 421 -7.04 -10.93 -11.95
C ALA A 421 -8.18 -11.87 -12.39
N PRO A 422 -8.91 -11.51 -13.47
CA PRO A 422 -10.06 -12.26 -13.96
C PRO A 422 -9.71 -13.60 -14.63
#